data_AF-A0A6A0AKR7-F1
#
_entry.id   AF-A0A6A0AKR7-F1
#
_cell.length_a   1.000
_cell.length_b   1.000
_cell.length_c   1.000
_cell.angle_alpha   90.00
_cell.angle_beta   90.00
_cell.angle_gamma   90.00
#
_symmetry.space_group_name_H-M   'P 1'
#
loop_
_entity.id
_entity.type
_entity.pdbx_description
1 polymer ?
#
loop_
_entity_poly.entity_id
_entity_poly.type
_entity_poly.pdbx_seq_one_letter_code
_entity_poly.pdbx_strand_id
1 'polypeptide(L)'
;MADDAKRDLAEAMPALDAAVASLKNLSRNDVVEVKAMQSPPQGVKLVMEATCIMFDEKPRMVDDPARLGKKIANYWEPSKKLLNDPSKFLDSLLTYDKDNIPDAVIRRVEPYIQMEEFTPEAVSKVSKACTSICMWVRAMYVYHNVALQVAPKRAALKAAEDELEDTMTRLAQARAKLQAVAEKIAALERQFAEATAKKEQLAKQVSDCTVKLQRADKLIGGLGGERLRWQVTVDQLGHDLINVVGDVAVAAGSIAYSGPFTPLYRAALTAEWVTQLK
;
A
#
# COMPACT_ATOMS: atom_id res chain seq x y z
N MET A 1 19.76 4.23 13.26
CA MET A 1 19.83 5.55 12.57
C MET A 1 19.14 6.66 13.34
N ALA A 2 17.83 6.57 13.62
CA ALA A 2 17.11 7.55 14.45
C ALA A 2 17.70 7.67 15.87
N ASP A 3 17.94 6.51 16.48
CA ASP A 3 18.50 6.44 17.83
C ASP A 3 19.96 6.87 17.88
N ASP A 4 20.72 6.62 16.81
CA ASP A 4 22.11 7.09 16.71
C ASP A 4 22.16 8.62 16.57
N ALA A 5 21.32 9.21 15.71
CA ALA A 5 21.23 10.65 15.55
C ALA A 5 20.78 11.37 16.84
N LYS A 6 19.90 10.74 17.63
CA LYS A 6 19.49 11.24 18.95
C LYS A 6 20.58 11.07 19.99
N ARG A 7 21.31 9.94 19.97
CA ARG A 7 22.41 9.65 20.90
C ARG A 7 23.58 10.60 20.70
N ASP A 8 23.98 10.83 19.45
CA ASP A 8 25.09 11.73 19.13
C ASP A 8 24.77 13.16 19.61
N LEU A 9 23.55 13.66 19.33
CA LEU A 9 23.11 14.98 19.79
C LEU A 9 22.98 15.07 21.32
N ALA A 10 22.59 13.97 21.97
CA ALA A 10 22.53 13.87 23.42
C ALA A 10 23.91 13.85 24.10
N GLU A 11 25.00 13.58 23.36
CA GLU A 11 26.36 13.63 23.89
C GLU A 11 26.87 15.08 24.02
N ALA A 12 26.47 15.97 23.11
CA ALA A 12 26.86 17.38 23.14
C ALA A 12 26.00 18.25 24.08
N MET A 13 24.75 17.84 24.34
CA MET A 13 23.80 18.62 25.13
C MET A 13 24.26 18.89 26.58
N PRO A 14 24.83 17.91 27.32
CA PRO A 14 25.26 18.11 28.70
C PRO A 14 26.36 19.17 28.84
N ALA A 15 27.31 19.22 27.88
CA ALA A 15 28.38 20.21 27.88
C ALA A 15 27.83 21.63 27.63
N LEU A 16 26.85 21.75 26.74
CA LEU A 16 26.16 23.00 26.45
C LEU A 16 25.32 23.48 27.63
N ASP A 17 24.53 22.59 28.23
CA ASP A 17 23.69 22.92 29.40
C ASP A 17 24.55 23.34 30.60
N ALA A 18 25.67 22.66 30.83
CA ALA A 18 26.63 23.02 31.87
C ALA A 18 27.26 24.41 31.64
N ALA A 19 27.63 24.72 30.39
CA ALA A 19 28.17 26.02 30.04
C ALA A 19 27.13 27.14 30.20
N VAL A 20 25.90 26.93 29.73
CA VAL A 20 24.79 27.89 29.86
C VAL A 20 24.41 28.10 31.33
N ALA A 21 24.40 27.05 32.16
CA ALA A 21 24.19 27.16 33.60
C ALA A 21 25.31 27.96 34.28
N SER A 22 26.56 27.72 33.88
CA SER A 22 27.72 28.48 34.37
C SER A 22 27.63 29.96 34.01
N LEU A 23 27.22 30.30 32.78
CA LEU A 23 27.00 31.68 32.34
C LEU A 23 25.88 32.39 33.12
N LYS A 24 24.78 31.70 33.45
CA LYS A 24 23.69 32.26 34.28
C LYS A 24 24.13 32.62 35.70
N ASN A 25 25.19 32.00 36.20
CA ASN A 25 25.77 32.30 37.51
C ASN A 25 26.78 33.47 37.48
N LEU A 26 27.06 34.05 36.31
CA LEU A 26 27.88 35.24 36.20
C LEU A 26 27.08 36.49 36.53
N SER A 27 27.67 37.35 37.35
CA SER A 27 27.13 38.67 37.66
C SER A 27 27.64 39.72 36.67
N ARG A 28 26.95 40.86 36.63
CA ARG A 28 27.40 42.04 35.88
C ARG A 28 28.82 42.48 36.28
N ASN A 29 29.16 42.35 37.56
CA ASN A 29 30.44 42.79 38.12
C ASN A 29 31.60 41.94 37.59
N ASP A 30 31.39 40.64 37.42
CA ASP A 30 32.40 39.73 36.87
C ASP A 30 32.83 40.15 35.45
N VAL A 31 31.88 40.62 34.63
CA VAL A 31 32.13 41.12 33.27
C VAL A 31 32.83 42.49 33.28
N VAL A 32 32.46 43.37 34.22
CA VAL A 32 33.11 44.68 34.40
C VAL A 32 34.57 44.50 34.82
N GLU A 33 34.87 43.51 35.66
CA GLU A 33 36.21 43.19 36.12
C GLU A 33 37.13 42.75 34.97
N VAL A 34 36.63 41.90 34.06
CA VAL A 34 37.35 41.51 32.84
C VAL A 34 37.62 42.72 31.93
N LYS A 35 36.65 43.63 31.78
CA LYS A 35 36.81 44.86 30.97
C LYS A 35 37.84 45.83 31.57
N ALA A 36 37.91 45.91 32.89
CA ALA A 36 38.78 46.85 33.61
C ALA A 36 40.29 46.48 33.53
N MET A 37 40.62 45.28 33.09
CA MET A 37 42.01 44.83 32.95
C MET A 37 42.78 45.67 31.92
N GLN A 38 43.82 46.38 32.36
CA GLN A 38 44.69 47.12 31.44
C GLN A 38 45.61 46.19 30.64
N SER A 39 46.17 45.16 31.30
CA SER A 39 46.99 44.12 30.69
C SER A 39 46.44 42.74 31.08
N PRO A 40 45.49 42.17 30.32
CA PRO A 40 44.91 40.88 30.64
C PRO A 40 45.96 39.75 30.51
N PRO A 41 45.92 38.74 31.38
CA PRO A 41 46.74 37.54 31.22
C PRO A 41 46.41 36.78 29.92
N GLN A 42 47.34 35.94 29.46
CA GLN A 42 47.23 35.23 28.18
C GLN A 42 45.91 34.45 28.05
N GLY A 43 45.49 33.71 29.07
CA GLY A 43 44.23 32.97 29.05
C GLY A 43 42.99 33.85 28.87
N VAL A 44 42.96 35.05 29.49
CA VAL A 44 41.86 36.01 29.33
C VAL A 44 41.83 36.59 27.93
N LYS A 45 43.01 36.88 27.34
CA LYS A 45 43.10 37.31 25.94
C LYS A 45 42.48 36.26 25.03
N LEU A 46 42.96 35.02 25.09
CA LEU A 46 42.49 33.93 24.23
C LEU A 46 40.98 33.71 24.31
N VAL A 47 40.39 33.71 25.52
CA VAL A 47 38.93 33.60 25.72
C VAL A 47 38.17 34.73 25.04
N MET A 48 38.66 35.96 25.17
CA MET A 48 38.01 37.10 24.55
C MET A 48 38.19 37.14 23.03
N GLU A 49 39.33 36.68 22.50
CA GLU A 49 39.51 36.53 21.04
C GLU A 49 38.54 35.48 20.47
N ALA A 50 38.48 34.31 21.09
CA ALA A 50 37.58 33.24 20.65
C ALA A 50 36.11 33.67 20.73
N THR A 51 35.74 34.43 21.76
CA THR A 51 34.39 35.00 21.89
C THR A 51 34.10 36.03 20.80
N CYS A 52 35.04 36.92 20.48
CA CYS A 52 34.90 37.86 19.37
C CYS A 52 34.72 37.14 18.03
N ILE A 53 35.46 36.05 17.82
CA ILE A 53 35.31 35.22 16.62
C ILE A 53 33.92 34.60 16.54
N MET A 54 33.38 34.09 17.66
CA MET A 54 32.01 33.55 17.73
C MET A 54 30.93 34.59 17.35
N PHE A 55 31.13 35.86 17.69
CA PHE A 55 30.25 36.96 17.28
C PHE A 55 30.61 37.59 15.92
N ASP A 56 31.56 37.01 15.19
CA ASP A 56 32.12 37.52 13.92
C ASP A 56 32.62 38.97 13.98
N GLU A 57 33.15 39.36 15.15
CA GLU A 57 33.77 40.68 15.35
C GLU A 57 35.14 40.75 14.66
N LYS A 58 35.37 41.83 13.92
CA LYS A 58 36.60 42.01 13.14
C LYS A 58 37.77 42.42 14.05
N PRO A 59 38.95 41.81 13.91
CA PRO A 59 40.13 42.23 14.67
C PRO A 59 40.59 43.63 14.25
N ARG A 60 41.22 44.34 15.18
CA ARG A 60 42.00 45.53 14.83
C ARG A 60 43.42 45.10 14.46
N MET A 61 43.89 45.52 13.29
CA MET A 61 45.27 45.29 12.87
C MET A 61 46.19 46.30 13.57
N VAL A 62 47.15 45.80 14.34
CA VAL A 62 48.11 46.61 15.11
C VAL A 62 49.53 46.15 14.79
N ASP A 63 50.50 47.04 14.88
CA ASP A 63 51.90 46.70 14.59
C ASP A 63 52.45 45.74 15.66
N ASP A 64 53.16 44.71 15.20
CA ASP A 64 53.74 43.65 16.04
C ASP A 64 54.89 44.22 16.90
N PRO A 65 54.79 44.17 18.25
CA PRO A 65 55.86 44.64 19.13
C PRO A 65 57.15 43.83 19.02
N ALA A 66 57.07 42.59 18.52
CA ALA A 66 58.20 41.67 18.42
C ALA A 66 58.83 41.63 17.01
N ARG A 67 58.13 42.11 15.97
CA ARG A 67 58.61 42.13 14.58
C ARG A 67 58.21 43.43 13.88
N LEU A 68 59.17 44.35 13.75
CA LEU A 68 58.99 45.61 13.02
C LEU A 68 58.49 45.33 11.59
N GLY A 69 57.30 45.86 11.24
CA GLY A 69 56.70 45.77 9.90
C GLY A 69 55.65 44.67 9.69
N LYS A 70 55.36 43.81 10.68
CA LYS A 70 54.21 42.89 10.62
C LYS A 70 53.02 43.46 11.39
N LYS A 71 51.82 43.31 10.83
CA LYS A 71 50.55 43.63 11.52
C LYS A 71 49.96 42.36 12.11
N ILE A 72 49.64 42.38 13.40
CA ILE A 72 48.95 41.31 14.11
C ILE A 72 47.47 41.65 14.30
N ALA A 73 46.63 40.64 14.22
CA ALA A 73 45.22 40.77 14.56
C ALA A 73 45.08 40.85 16.09
N ASN A 74 44.66 42.01 16.59
CA ASN A 74 44.40 42.22 18.01
C ASN A 74 42.89 42.30 18.23
N TYR A 75 42.37 41.32 18.97
CA TYR A 75 40.96 41.24 19.31
C TYR A 75 40.61 41.92 20.64
N TRP A 76 41.59 42.41 21.41
CA TRP A 76 41.34 42.98 22.74
C TRP A 76 40.52 44.27 22.70
N GLU A 77 40.75 45.14 21.73
CA GLU A 77 39.94 46.34 21.58
C GLU A 77 38.49 46.06 21.14
N PRO A 78 38.24 45.21 20.11
CA PRO A 78 36.91 44.70 19.82
C PRO A 78 36.25 44.04 21.04
N SER A 79 37.01 43.25 21.80
CA SER A 79 36.54 42.59 23.03
C SER A 79 36.05 43.61 24.06
N LYS A 80 36.77 44.72 24.26
CA LYS A 80 36.32 45.78 25.17
C LYS A 80 35.04 46.48 24.71
N LYS A 81 34.83 46.59 23.39
CA LYS A 81 33.58 47.11 22.81
C LYS A 81 32.43 46.13 23.05
N LEU A 82 32.68 44.83 22.86
CA LEU A 82 31.71 43.78 23.12
C LEU A 82 31.30 43.73 24.61
N LEU A 83 32.27 43.91 25.51
CA LEU A 83 32.05 44.00 26.96
C LEU A 83 31.51 45.37 27.42
N ASN A 84 31.22 46.31 26.51
CA ASN A 84 30.84 47.67 26.90
C ASN A 84 29.49 47.72 27.62
N ASP A 85 28.57 46.85 27.22
CA ASP A 85 27.30 46.60 27.90
C ASP A 85 27.30 45.16 28.47
N PRO A 86 27.66 44.99 29.75
CA PRO A 86 27.74 43.68 30.38
C PRO A 86 26.44 42.88 30.37
N SER A 87 25.29 43.55 30.50
CA SER A 87 23.98 42.87 30.55
C SER A 87 23.61 42.34 29.17
N LYS A 88 23.82 43.16 28.13
CA LYS A 88 23.57 42.76 26.74
C LYS A 88 24.54 41.66 26.29
N PHE A 89 25.79 41.69 26.73
CA PHE A 89 26.78 40.66 26.41
C PHE A 89 26.38 39.28 26.95
N LEU A 90 26.03 39.20 28.24
CA LEU A 90 25.58 37.94 28.84
C LEU A 90 24.31 37.41 28.16
N ASP A 91 23.35 38.29 27.85
CA ASP A 91 22.13 37.91 27.13
C ASP A 91 22.46 37.36 25.74
N SER A 92 23.37 38.02 25.01
CA SER A 92 23.81 37.59 23.68
C SER A 92 24.48 36.21 23.67
N LEU A 93 25.16 35.81 24.75
CA LEU A 93 25.72 34.46 24.90
C LEU A 93 24.64 33.41 25.16
N LEU A 94 23.58 33.78 25.90
CA LEU A 94 22.47 32.89 26.23
C LEU A 94 21.50 32.70 25.04
N THR A 95 21.28 33.75 24.25
CA THR A 95 20.38 33.76 23.09
C THR A 95 21.08 33.47 21.76
N TYR A 96 22.35 33.06 21.80
CA TYR A 96 23.13 32.80 20.59
C TYR A 96 22.52 31.65 19.77
N ASP A 97 22.44 31.84 18.45
CA ASP A 97 21.87 30.85 17.53
C ASP A 97 22.85 29.68 17.30
N LYS A 98 22.85 28.74 18.25
CA LYS A 98 23.67 27.53 18.22
C LYS A 98 23.39 26.61 17.02
N ASP A 99 22.21 26.73 16.41
CA ASP A 99 21.75 25.85 15.33
C ASP A 99 22.23 26.34 13.95
N ASN A 100 22.73 27.58 13.85
CA ASN A 100 23.11 28.22 12.59
C ASN A 100 24.45 28.97 12.67
N ILE A 101 25.47 28.33 13.26
CA ILE A 101 26.83 28.89 13.33
C ILE A 101 27.51 28.71 11.98
N PRO A 102 28.07 29.76 11.35
CA PRO A 102 28.79 29.59 10.09
C PRO A 102 30.05 28.73 10.27
N ASP A 103 30.29 27.78 9.36
CA ASP A 103 31.51 26.93 9.37
C ASP A 103 32.81 27.75 9.39
N ALA A 104 32.80 28.93 8.77
CA ALA A 104 33.93 29.85 8.77
C ALA A 104 34.29 30.35 10.18
N VAL A 105 33.30 30.55 11.05
CA VAL A 105 33.50 30.96 12.45
C VAL A 105 34.11 29.80 13.25
N ILE A 106 33.54 28.60 13.12
CA ILE A 106 34.03 27.39 13.80
C ILE A 106 35.47 27.06 13.41
N ARG A 107 35.83 27.15 12.12
CA ARG A 107 37.21 26.96 11.64
C ARG A 107 38.19 27.98 12.20
N ARG A 108 37.75 29.21 12.48
CA ARG A 108 38.59 30.25 13.11
C ARG A 108 38.77 30.00 14.61
N VAL A 109 37.81 29.37 15.27
CA VAL A 109 37.86 29.02 16.70
C VAL A 109 38.63 27.72 16.94
N GLU A 110 38.63 26.78 16.00
CA GLU A 110 39.33 25.49 16.05
C GLU A 110 40.76 25.57 16.63
N PRO A 111 41.65 26.47 16.18
CA PRO A 111 43.02 26.52 16.70
C PRO A 111 43.07 26.87 18.19
N TYR A 112 42.11 27.65 18.69
CA TYR A 112 42.01 28.00 20.10
C TYR A 112 41.57 26.80 20.93
N ILE A 113 40.61 25.99 20.45
CA ILE A 113 40.12 24.80 21.16
C ILE A 113 41.22 23.77 21.40
N GLN A 114 42.16 23.66 20.46
CA GLN A 114 43.31 22.75 20.49
C GLN A 114 44.47 23.24 21.38
N MET A 115 44.44 24.50 21.85
CA MET A 115 45.48 25.03 22.74
C MET A 115 45.26 24.56 24.19
N GLU A 116 46.33 24.07 24.84
CA GLU A 116 46.29 23.67 26.26
C GLU A 116 45.94 24.85 27.20
N GLU A 117 46.29 26.07 26.79
CA GLU A 117 45.98 27.32 27.50
C GLU A 117 44.49 27.69 27.46
N PHE A 118 43.72 27.11 26.52
CA PHE A 118 42.29 27.38 26.32
C PHE A 118 41.41 26.27 26.90
N THR A 119 41.68 25.90 28.15
CA THR A 119 40.91 24.91 28.89
C THR A 119 40.24 25.59 30.09
N PRO A 120 39.02 25.17 30.49
CA PRO A 120 38.37 25.73 31.67
C PRO A 120 39.26 25.67 32.92
N GLU A 121 40.06 24.61 33.05
CA GLU A 121 41.02 24.38 34.13
C GLU A 121 42.16 25.41 34.10
N ALA A 122 42.76 25.67 32.94
CA ALA A 122 43.81 26.69 32.79
C ALA A 122 43.28 28.11 33.06
N VAL A 123 42.09 28.43 32.56
CA VAL A 123 41.48 29.76 32.68
C VAL A 123 40.92 30.03 34.09
N SER A 124 40.50 28.99 34.82
CA SER A 124 39.99 29.11 36.20
C SER A 124 40.98 29.69 37.19
N LYS A 125 42.28 29.52 36.94
CA LYS A 125 43.35 30.09 37.77
C LYS A 125 43.44 31.61 37.64
N VAL A 126 42.81 32.18 36.62
CA VAL A 126 42.97 33.57 36.22
C VAL A 126 41.67 34.37 36.39
N SER A 127 40.54 33.85 35.93
CA SER A 127 39.25 34.54 36.01
C SER A 127 38.07 33.58 35.92
N LYS A 128 37.19 33.65 36.93
CA LYS A 128 35.93 32.88 36.97
C LYS A 128 35.01 33.21 35.78
N ALA A 129 34.91 34.48 35.42
CA ALA A 129 34.12 34.94 34.28
C ALA A 129 34.61 34.31 32.96
N CYS A 130 35.93 34.33 32.76
CA CYS A 130 36.54 33.77 31.56
C CYS A 130 36.43 32.24 31.51
N THR A 131 36.35 31.55 32.66
CA THR A 131 36.09 30.11 32.70
C THR A 131 34.73 29.76 32.12
N SER A 132 33.68 30.45 32.57
CA SER A 132 32.31 30.21 32.08
C SER A 132 32.18 30.52 30.57
N ILE A 133 32.83 31.60 30.11
CA ILE A 133 32.86 31.96 28.68
C ILE A 133 33.68 30.93 27.87
N CYS A 134 34.81 30.44 28.40
CA CYS A 134 35.61 29.39 27.78
C CYS A 134 34.82 28.08 27.64
N MET A 135 34.12 27.66 28.69
CA MET A 135 33.22 26.49 28.66
C MET A 135 32.16 26.64 27.57
N TRP A 136 31.57 27.83 27.43
CA TRP A 136 30.56 28.12 26.41
C TRP A 136 31.11 28.02 24.99
N VAL A 137 32.25 28.64 24.69
CA VAL A 137 32.85 28.57 23.35
C VAL A 137 33.18 27.11 22.98
N ARG A 138 33.74 26.34 23.93
CA ARG A 138 34.04 24.91 23.72
C ARG A 138 32.75 24.09 23.51
N ALA A 139 31.70 24.35 24.29
CA ALA A 139 30.43 23.64 24.13
C ALA A 139 29.74 23.96 22.80
N MET A 140 29.78 25.22 22.34
CA MET A 140 29.25 25.61 21.03
C MET A 140 30.01 24.94 19.87
N TYR A 141 31.34 24.84 19.99
CA TYR A 141 32.17 24.12 19.02
C TYR A 141 31.79 22.63 18.91
N VAL A 142 31.66 21.94 20.06
CA VAL A 142 31.26 20.52 20.10
C VAL A 142 29.85 20.34 19.56
N TYR A 143 28.90 21.21 19.95
CA TYR A 143 27.53 21.16 19.46
C TYR A 143 27.45 21.28 17.94
N HIS A 144 28.15 22.25 17.34
CA HIS A 144 28.16 22.43 15.88
C HIS A 144 28.65 21.19 15.14
N ASN A 145 29.76 20.60 15.59
CA ASN A 145 30.34 19.42 14.96
C ASN A 145 29.39 18.21 15.03
N VAL A 146 28.73 18.02 16.16
CA VAL A 146 27.74 16.95 16.35
C VAL A 146 26.48 17.22 15.51
N ALA A 147 25.99 18.46 15.50
CA ALA A 147 24.84 18.86 14.69
C ALA A 147 25.09 18.63 13.19
N LEU A 148 26.31 18.92 12.71
CA LEU A 148 26.73 18.68 11.33
C LEU A 148 26.71 17.18 10.98
N GLN A 149 27.09 16.30 11.91
CA GLN A 149 27.03 14.84 11.70
C GLN A 149 25.59 14.28 11.78
N VAL A 150 24.72 14.92 12.57
CA VAL A 150 23.33 14.49 12.76
C VAL A 150 22.43 14.95 11.60
N ALA A 151 22.71 16.10 10.97
CA ALA A 151 21.96 16.63 9.84
C ALA A 151 21.78 15.63 8.67
N PRO A 152 22.84 14.99 8.12
CA PRO A 152 22.67 14.02 7.04
C PRO A 152 21.90 12.78 7.48
N LYS A 153 22.07 12.34 8.74
CA LYS A 153 21.32 11.18 9.28
C LYS A 153 19.83 11.47 9.38
N ARG A 154 19.45 12.68 9.81
CA ARG A 154 18.05 13.13 9.84
C ARG A 154 17.45 13.25 8.43
N ALA A 155 18.20 13.82 7.49
CA ALA A 155 17.77 13.93 6.10
C ALA A 155 17.58 12.55 5.45
N ALA A 156 18.51 11.63 5.66
CA ALA A 156 18.42 10.25 5.17
C ALA A 156 17.25 9.49 5.80
N LEU A 157 16.99 9.69 7.09
CA LEU A 157 15.84 9.10 7.77
C LEU A 157 14.53 9.60 7.17
N LYS A 158 14.38 10.92 6.98
CA LYS A 158 13.18 11.50 6.38
C LYS A 158 12.96 10.97 4.97
N ALA A 159 14.02 10.91 4.15
CA ALA A 159 13.93 10.36 2.80
C ALA A 159 13.48 8.88 2.79
N ALA A 160 13.97 8.08 3.73
CA ALA A 160 13.59 6.67 3.86
C ALA A 160 12.14 6.51 4.37
N GLU A 161 11.67 7.38 5.27
CA GLU A 161 10.28 7.41 5.73
C GLU A 161 9.32 7.80 4.60
N ASP A 162 9.66 8.83 3.82
CA ASP A 162 8.90 9.25 2.64
C ASP A 162 8.83 8.11 1.59
N GLU A 163 9.96 7.43 1.32
CA GLU A 163 9.99 6.27 0.42
C GLU A 163 9.16 5.07 0.96
N LEU A 164 9.19 4.85 2.27
CA LEU A 164 8.38 3.82 2.91
C LEU A 164 6.88 4.11 2.77
N GLU A 165 6.46 5.38 2.93
CA GLU A 165 5.06 5.77 2.75
C GLU A 165 4.61 5.57 1.29
N ASP A 166 5.42 6.00 0.33
CA ASP A 166 5.16 5.80 -1.11
C ASP A 166 5.07 4.31 -1.49
N THR A 167 5.94 3.46 -0.92
CA THR A 167 5.89 2.02 -1.19
C THR A 167 4.68 1.36 -0.55
N MET A 168 4.31 1.74 0.68
CA MET A 168 3.11 1.24 1.37
C MET A 168 1.82 1.62 0.65
N THR A 169 1.72 2.85 0.15
CA THR A 169 0.56 3.29 -0.64
C THR A 169 0.44 2.52 -1.96
N ARG A 170 1.55 2.32 -2.69
CA ARG A 170 1.57 1.47 -3.90
C ARG A 170 1.17 0.03 -3.60
N LEU A 171 1.66 -0.53 -2.50
CA LEU A 171 1.32 -1.89 -2.07
C LEU A 171 -0.17 -2.02 -1.73
N ALA A 172 -0.74 -1.04 -1.04
CA ALA A 172 -2.18 -1.01 -0.73
C ALA A 172 -3.02 -0.95 -2.01
N GLN A 173 -2.65 -0.11 -2.98
CA GLN A 173 -3.31 -0.03 -4.28
C GLN A 173 -3.21 -1.36 -5.06
N ALA A 174 -2.04 -2.00 -5.06
CA ALA A 174 -1.84 -3.29 -5.73
C ALA A 174 -2.70 -4.39 -5.10
N ARG A 175 -2.76 -4.46 -3.77
CA ARG A 175 -3.65 -5.39 -3.04
C ARG A 175 -5.12 -5.15 -3.34
N ALA A 176 -5.57 -3.89 -3.36
CA ALA A 176 -6.95 -3.55 -3.71
C ALA A 176 -7.31 -3.97 -5.14
N LYS A 177 -6.40 -3.75 -6.11
CA LYS A 177 -6.59 -4.23 -7.49
C LYS A 177 -6.66 -5.75 -7.55
N LEU A 178 -5.78 -6.45 -6.84
CA LEU A 178 -5.78 -7.92 -6.79
C LEU A 178 -7.08 -8.46 -6.22
N GLN A 179 -7.56 -7.89 -5.11
CA GLN A 179 -8.83 -8.27 -4.50
C GLN A 179 -10.01 -8.05 -5.46
N ALA A 180 -10.09 -6.89 -6.12
CA ALA A 180 -11.15 -6.60 -7.08
C ALA A 180 -11.14 -7.55 -8.28
N VAL A 181 -9.96 -7.99 -8.74
CA VAL A 181 -9.84 -9.00 -9.81
C VAL A 181 -10.27 -10.38 -9.30
N ALA A 182 -9.86 -10.78 -8.10
CA ALA A 182 -10.24 -12.06 -7.51
C ALA A 182 -11.76 -12.17 -7.31
N GLU A 183 -12.41 -11.11 -6.84
CA GLU A 183 -13.87 -11.05 -6.71
C GLU A 183 -14.58 -11.17 -8.07
N LYS A 184 -14.05 -10.51 -9.11
CA LYS A 184 -14.57 -10.65 -10.48
C LYS A 184 -14.42 -12.07 -11.02
N ILE A 185 -13.28 -12.71 -10.78
CA ILE A 185 -13.04 -14.11 -11.18
C ILE A 185 -14.05 -15.02 -10.49
N ALA A 186 -14.22 -14.90 -9.18
CA ALA A 186 -15.18 -15.71 -8.43
C ALA A 186 -16.63 -15.52 -8.93
N ALA A 187 -17.02 -14.28 -9.26
CA ALA A 187 -18.33 -13.99 -9.83
C ALA A 187 -18.51 -14.64 -11.22
N LEU A 188 -17.50 -14.56 -12.09
CA LEU A 188 -17.52 -15.16 -13.42
C LEU A 188 -17.54 -16.69 -13.36
N GLU A 189 -16.76 -17.30 -12.46
CA GLU A 189 -16.77 -18.75 -12.23
C GLU A 189 -18.16 -19.23 -11.79
N ARG A 190 -18.82 -18.49 -10.89
CA ARG A 190 -20.19 -18.79 -10.48
C ARG A 190 -21.18 -18.69 -11.65
N GLN A 191 -21.13 -17.61 -12.42
CA GLN A 191 -22.00 -17.43 -13.59
C GLN A 191 -21.75 -18.52 -14.65
N PHE A 192 -20.50 -18.90 -14.86
CA PHE A 192 -20.13 -19.97 -15.78
C PHE A 192 -20.68 -21.33 -15.33
N ALA A 193 -20.56 -21.66 -14.04
CA ALA A 193 -21.12 -22.88 -13.48
C ALA A 193 -22.65 -22.92 -13.61
N GLU A 194 -23.34 -21.83 -13.28
CA GLU A 194 -24.80 -21.71 -13.41
C GLU A 194 -25.25 -21.85 -14.88
N ALA A 195 -24.55 -21.19 -15.82
CA ALA A 195 -24.84 -21.28 -17.25
C ALA A 195 -24.60 -22.69 -17.81
N THR A 196 -23.54 -23.36 -17.35
CA THR A 196 -23.21 -24.74 -17.75
C THR A 196 -24.26 -25.71 -17.24
N ALA A 197 -24.66 -25.61 -15.98
CA ALA A 197 -25.73 -26.43 -15.40
C ALA A 197 -27.07 -26.23 -16.15
N LYS A 198 -27.40 -24.99 -16.50
CA LYS A 198 -28.61 -24.68 -17.30
C LYS A 198 -28.53 -25.26 -18.71
N LYS A 199 -27.36 -25.19 -19.35
CA LYS A 199 -27.12 -25.80 -20.68
C LYS A 199 -27.34 -27.32 -20.62
N GLU A 200 -26.79 -28.00 -19.62
CA GLU A 200 -26.95 -29.44 -19.45
C GLU A 200 -28.41 -29.83 -19.17
N GLN A 201 -29.10 -29.07 -18.32
CA GLN A 201 -30.52 -29.26 -18.05
C GLN A 201 -31.37 -29.14 -19.32
N LEU A 202 -31.14 -28.09 -20.12
CA LEU A 202 -31.84 -27.88 -21.38
C LEU A 202 -31.52 -28.98 -22.39
N ALA A 203 -30.26 -29.40 -22.50
CA ALA A 203 -29.86 -30.51 -23.37
C ALA A 203 -30.59 -31.81 -23.01
N LYS A 204 -30.73 -32.10 -21.70
CA LYS A 204 -31.50 -33.25 -21.22
C LYS A 204 -32.99 -33.12 -21.57
N GLN A 205 -33.59 -31.95 -21.36
CA GLN A 205 -35.00 -31.71 -21.70
C GLN A 205 -35.26 -31.87 -23.20
N VAL A 206 -34.36 -31.40 -24.06
CA VAL A 206 -34.45 -31.58 -25.52
C VAL A 206 -34.39 -33.06 -25.88
N SER A 207 -33.45 -33.81 -25.29
CA SER A 207 -33.35 -35.27 -25.49
C SER A 207 -34.64 -35.99 -25.07
N ASP A 208 -35.14 -35.71 -23.86
CA ASP A 208 -36.36 -36.32 -23.34
C ASP A 208 -37.59 -35.98 -24.20
N CYS A 209 -37.71 -34.72 -24.64
CA CYS A 209 -38.77 -34.27 -25.53
C CYS A 209 -38.71 -34.97 -26.89
N THR A 210 -37.50 -35.11 -27.46
CA THR A 210 -37.28 -35.82 -28.73
C THR A 210 -37.74 -37.28 -28.63
N VAL A 211 -37.37 -37.98 -27.56
CA VAL A 211 -37.81 -39.36 -27.32
C VAL A 211 -39.33 -39.45 -27.16
N LYS A 212 -39.93 -38.50 -26.43
CA LYS A 212 -41.40 -38.44 -26.26
C LYS A 212 -42.12 -38.19 -27.59
N LEU A 213 -41.63 -37.28 -28.43
CA LEU A 213 -42.18 -37.01 -29.77
C LEU A 213 -42.10 -38.26 -30.65
N GLN A 214 -40.94 -38.92 -30.70
CA GLN A 214 -40.80 -40.16 -31.47
C GLN A 214 -41.76 -41.27 -31.01
N ARG A 215 -42.03 -41.38 -29.70
CA ARG A 215 -43.02 -42.33 -29.17
C ARG A 215 -44.44 -41.94 -29.55
N ALA A 216 -44.78 -40.64 -29.48
CA ALA A 216 -46.08 -40.12 -29.88
C ALA A 216 -46.34 -40.37 -31.37
N ASP A 217 -45.36 -40.10 -32.24
CA ASP A 217 -45.46 -40.34 -33.68
C ASP A 217 -45.73 -41.82 -33.99
N LYS A 218 -45.00 -42.74 -33.33
CA LYS A 218 -45.22 -44.19 -33.47
C LYS A 218 -46.62 -44.59 -33.03
N LEU A 219 -47.12 -44.04 -31.91
CA LEU A 219 -48.43 -44.34 -31.38
C LEU A 219 -49.55 -43.81 -32.29
N ILE A 220 -49.43 -42.58 -32.79
CA ILE A 220 -50.37 -41.99 -33.75
C ILE A 220 -50.39 -42.80 -35.05
N GLY A 221 -49.22 -43.15 -35.59
CA GLY A 221 -49.12 -43.98 -36.79
C GLY A 221 -49.75 -45.37 -36.61
N GLY A 222 -49.45 -46.05 -35.50
CA GLY A 222 -49.99 -47.37 -35.19
C GLY A 222 -51.51 -47.36 -34.97
N LEU A 223 -52.02 -46.41 -34.16
CA LEU A 223 -53.46 -46.28 -33.90
C LEU A 223 -54.24 -45.84 -35.14
N GLY A 224 -53.64 -45.02 -36.01
CA GLY A 224 -54.25 -44.63 -37.29
C GLY A 224 -54.49 -45.82 -38.21
N GLY A 225 -53.51 -46.72 -38.33
CA GLY A 225 -53.66 -47.96 -39.09
C GLY A 225 -54.70 -48.91 -38.49
N GLU A 226 -54.69 -49.05 -37.16
CA GLU A 226 -55.65 -49.90 -36.45
C GLU A 226 -57.09 -49.38 -36.57
N ARG A 227 -57.29 -48.05 -36.50
CA ARG A 227 -58.59 -47.42 -36.73
C ARG A 227 -59.14 -47.76 -38.11
N LEU A 228 -58.31 -47.66 -39.16
CA LEU A 228 -58.72 -48.02 -40.52
C LEU A 228 -59.09 -49.50 -40.62
N ARG A 229 -58.29 -50.38 -40.00
CA ARG A 229 -58.56 -51.83 -39.96
C ARG A 229 -59.89 -52.14 -39.28
N TRP A 230 -60.15 -51.51 -38.12
CA TRP A 230 -61.41 -51.67 -37.40
C TRP A 230 -62.59 -51.13 -38.19
N GLN A 231 -62.44 -50.00 -38.87
CA GLN A 231 -63.50 -49.46 -39.74
C GLN A 231 -63.87 -50.49 -40.82
N VAL A 232 -62.88 -51.05 -41.53
CA VAL A 232 -63.12 -52.08 -42.56
C VAL A 232 -63.76 -53.33 -41.96
N THR A 233 -63.34 -53.76 -40.77
CA THR A 233 -63.92 -54.93 -40.10
C THR A 233 -65.37 -54.67 -39.67
N VAL A 234 -65.68 -53.49 -39.15
CA VAL A 234 -67.04 -53.09 -38.78
C VAL A 234 -67.94 -53.04 -40.01
N ASP A 235 -67.47 -52.46 -41.12
CA ASP A 235 -68.22 -52.39 -42.38
C ASP A 235 -68.49 -53.82 -42.93
N GLN A 236 -67.47 -54.69 -42.92
CA GLN A 236 -67.61 -56.08 -43.34
C GLN A 236 -68.60 -56.85 -42.46
N LEU A 237 -68.50 -56.73 -41.13
CA LEU A 237 -69.45 -57.36 -40.20
C LEU A 237 -70.88 -56.83 -40.41
N GLY A 238 -71.03 -55.57 -40.81
CA GLY A 238 -72.32 -55.00 -41.21
C GLY A 238 -72.92 -55.71 -42.43
N HIS A 239 -72.11 -55.99 -43.45
CA HIS A 239 -72.52 -56.77 -44.61
C HIS A 239 -72.85 -58.23 -44.24
N ASP A 240 -71.99 -58.89 -43.46
CA ASP A 240 -72.17 -60.28 -43.04
C ASP A 240 -73.45 -60.43 -42.21
N LEU A 241 -73.78 -59.46 -41.34
CA LEU A 241 -75.00 -59.48 -40.52
C LEU A 241 -76.28 -59.42 -41.37
N ILE A 242 -76.27 -58.68 -42.48
CA ILE A 242 -77.42 -58.62 -43.40
C ILE A 242 -77.59 -59.96 -44.13
N ASN A 243 -76.47 -60.57 -44.56
CA ASN A 243 -76.49 -61.78 -45.39
C ASN A 243 -76.63 -63.08 -44.58
N VAL A 244 -76.41 -63.05 -43.26
CA VAL A 244 -76.30 -64.25 -42.40
C VAL A 244 -77.48 -65.20 -42.52
N VAL A 245 -78.71 -64.70 -42.65
CA VAL A 245 -79.91 -65.54 -42.75
C VAL A 245 -79.92 -66.33 -44.06
N GLY A 246 -79.58 -65.66 -45.17
CA GLY A 246 -79.47 -66.29 -46.48
C GLY A 246 -78.31 -67.28 -46.54
N ASP A 247 -77.14 -66.87 -46.03
CA ASP A 247 -75.94 -67.72 -46.00
C ASP A 247 -76.17 -69.01 -45.20
N VAL A 248 -76.78 -68.90 -44.01
CA VAL A 248 -77.13 -70.07 -43.17
C VAL A 248 -78.17 -70.96 -43.86
N ALA A 249 -79.18 -70.38 -44.52
CA ALA A 249 -80.19 -71.15 -45.24
C ALA A 249 -79.58 -71.93 -46.42
N VAL A 250 -78.74 -71.30 -47.24
CA VAL A 250 -78.03 -71.95 -48.35
C VAL A 250 -77.06 -73.02 -47.85
N ALA A 251 -76.32 -72.74 -46.77
CA ALA A 251 -75.40 -73.71 -46.17
C ALA A 251 -76.15 -74.93 -45.62
N ALA A 252 -77.23 -74.72 -44.86
CA ALA A 252 -78.06 -75.80 -44.32
C ALA A 252 -78.71 -76.64 -45.44
N GLY A 253 -79.27 -75.98 -46.46
CA GLY A 253 -79.83 -76.65 -47.64
C GLY A 253 -78.77 -77.46 -48.39
N SER A 254 -77.55 -76.95 -48.50
CA SER A 254 -76.46 -77.64 -49.20
C SER A 254 -76.02 -78.90 -48.46
N ILE A 255 -75.94 -78.84 -47.12
CA ILE A 255 -75.62 -80.01 -46.29
C ILE A 255 -76.74 -81.06 -46.39
N ALA A 256 -78.01 -80.64 -46.38
CA ALA A 256 -79.15 -81.54 -46.36
C ALA A 256 -79.43 -82.22 -47.72
N TYR A 257 -79.33 -81.48 -48.83
CA TYR A 257 -79.85 -81.92 -50.14
C TYR A 257 -78.79 -82.06 -51.23
N SER A 258 -77.63 -81.40 -51.14
CA SER A 258 -76.68 -81.37 -52.26
C SER A 258 -75.78 -82.61 -52.37
N GLY A 259 -75.68 -83.44 -51.33
CA GLY A 259 -74.74 -84.58 -51.24
C GLY A 259 -74.79 -85.58 -52.42
N PRO A 260 -75.97 -86.05 -52.87
CA PRO A 260 -76.08 -87.04 -53.95
C PRO A 260 -75.78 -86.52 -55.36
N PHE A 261 -75.69 -85.20 -55.57
CA PHE A 261 -75.56 -84.61 -56.90
C PHE A 261 -74.11 -84.41 -57.34
N THR A 262 -73.88 -84.31 -58.66
CA THR A 262 -72.55 -84.05 -59.23
C THR A 262 -72.09 -82.60 -58.97
N PRO A 263 -70.77 -82.32 -58.99
CA PRO A 263 -70.25 -80.97 -58.70
C PRO A 263 -70.87 -79.85 -59.54
N LEU A 264 -71.09 -80.08 -60.84
CA LEU A 264 -71.71 -79.09 -61.74
C LEU A 264 -73.18 -78.82 -61.36
N TYR A 265 -73.92 -79.87 -61.01
CA TYR A 265 -75.32 -79.72 -60.59
C TYR A 265 -75.42 -79.01 -59.23
N ARG A 266 -74.54 -79.32 -58.27
CA ARG A 266 -74.47 -78.61 -56.98
C ARG A 266 -74.21 -77.12 -57.17
N ALA A 267 -73.25 -76.75 -58.02
CA ALA A 267 -72.95 -75.35 -58.30
C ALA A 267 -74.15 -74.61 -58.91
N ALA A 268 -74.88 -75.23 -59.86
CA ALA A 268 -76.09 -74.68 -60.44
C ALA A 268 -77.22 -74.51 -59.40
N LEU A 269 -77.45 -75.54 -58.57
CA LEU A 269 -78.46 -75.52 -57.51
C LEU A 269 -78.18 -74.44 -56.46
N THR A 270 -76.92 -74.32 -56.01
CA THR A 270 -76.52 -73.26 -55.07
C THR A 270 -76.69 -71.86 -55.70
N ALA A 271 -76.34 -71.68 -56.97
CA ALA A 271 -76.53 -70.41 -57.66
C ALA A 271 -78.02 -70.02 -57.80
N GLU A 272 -78.89 -71.00 -58.05
CA GLU A 272 -80.34 -70.80 -58.09
C GLU A 272 -80.87 -70.39 -56.72
N TRP A 273 -80.49 -71.08 -55.64
CA TRP A 273 -80.90 -70.73 -54.29
C TRP A 273 -80.43 -69.36 -53.84
N VAL A 274 -79.17 -69.01 -54.12
CA VAL A 274 -78.64 -67.67 -53.86
C VAL A 274 -79.44 -66.61 -54.63
N THR A 275 -79.91 -66.91 -55.85
CA THR A 275 -80.71 -65.97 -56.64
C THR A 275 -82.12 -65.78 -56.05
N GLN A 276 -82.73 -66.83 -55.50
CA GLN A 276 -84.05 -66.76 -54.86
C GLN A 276 -84.02 -66.10 -53.47
N LEU A 277 -82.85 -66.04 -52.83
CA LEU A 277 -82.66 -65.48 -51.47
C LEU A 277 -82.02 -64.07 -51.46
N LYS A 278 -81.82 -63.48 -52.64
CA LYS A 278 -81.46 -62.06 -52.80
C LYS A 278 -82.68 -61.16 -52.60
#